data_AF-A0A7W0WVD7-F1
#
_entry.id   AF-A0A7W0WVD7-F1
#
_cell.length_a   1.000
_cell.length_b   1.000
_cell.length_c   1.000
_cell.angle_alpha   90.00
_cell.angle_beta   90.00
_cell.angle_gamma   90.00
#
_symmetry.space_group_name_H-M   'P 1'
#
loop_
_entity.id
_entity.type
_entity.pdbx_description
1 polymer ?
#
loop_
_entity_poly.entity_id
_entity_poly.type
_entity_poly.pdbx_seq_one_letter_code
_entity_poly.pdbx_strand_id
1 'polypeptide(L)'
;MHQLDQLLSELAGYHPGADIPLVRRAYQFAAQAHDGQTRKSGDPYVTHPLSVAQIITELKLDVASVCAGLLHDCVEDTSATVEQLGELFGKEVAFLVDGVTKLGKLPYSTREEQQAENFRKMLLAMARDIRVILVKLCDRLDNMRSLHHLPPEKQERIAAETMQIYAPLANRLGIQWVKVELEDLAFKYSFPGEYEQLAADVAKTRAERLEYIHFVEKLIQKEMGDNGVPCEVMGRAKHLWSIYQKMKRTQRPFEEIHDAIGFRVITDTQMHCYQALGVAHQTWTPIPGRFKDYIALPKPNLYQSLHTAVIGPRGERIEVQIRTNEMNLVAEHGIAAHWKYKEGKPVAINDEKKFAWLRQLMESQKELHDPTEFLESVKIDLFGDEVYVFTPGGDVKALPKGSCPIDFAYAVHSSIGDHCSGARVNGMI
;
A
#
# COMPACT_ATOMS: atom_id res chain seq x y z
N MET A 1 -23.32 -6.22 18.30
CA MET A 1 -23.92 -4.87 18.46
C MET A 1 -22.86 -3.80 18.67
N HIS A 2 -22.02 -3.89 19.71
CA HIS A 2 -21.00 -2.86 20.00
C HIS A 2 -20.07 -2.49 18.83
N GLN A 3 -19.57 -3.45 18.05
CA GLN A 3 -18.68 -3.19 16.91
C GLN A 3 -19.38 -2.48 15.72
N LEU A 4 -20.67 -2.77 15.49
CA LEU A 4 -21.44 -2.10 14.46
C LEU A 4 -21.72 -0.65 14.86
N ASP A 5 -22.12 -0.42 16.11
CA ASP A 5 -22.42 0.94 16.56
C ASP A 5 -21.16 1.82 16.57
N GLN A 6 -19.99 1.25 16.86
CA GLN A 6 -18.71 1.92 16.69
C GLN A 6 -18.45 2.28 15.22
N LEU A 7 -18.59 1.34 14.28
CA LEU A 7 -18.45 1.59 12.84
C LEU A 7 -19.35 2.74 12.37
N LEU A 8 -20.62 2.71 12.77
CA LEU A 8 -21.59 3.74 12.38
C LEU A 8 -21.26 5.10 12.99
N SER A 9 -20.75 5.13 14.23
CA SER A 9 -20.31 6.36 14.89
C SER A 9 -19.08 6.97 14.20
N GLU A 10 -18.11 6.14 13.82
CA GLU A 10 -16.90 6.59 13.10
C GLU A 10 -17.27 7.14 11.71
N LEU A 11 -18.12 6.42 10.97
CA LEU A 11 -18.65 6.86 9.68
C LEU A 11 -19.37 8.21 9.79
N ALA A 12 -20.29 8.35 10.75
CA ALA A 12 -20.98 9.61 10.99
C ALA A 12 -20.02 10.76 11.37
N GLY A 13 -18.90 10.43 12.05
CA GLY A 13 -17.89 11.39 12.46
C GLY A 13 -17.14 12.05 11.31
N TYR A 14 -16.79 11.31 10.24
CA TYR A 14 -16.15 11.92 9.06
C TYR A 14 -17.11 12.21 7.91
N HIS A 15 -18.32 11.67 7.94
CA HIS A 15 -19.35 11.81 6.92
C HIS A 15 -20.73 12.13 7.53
N PRO A 16 -20.98 13.39 7.97
CA PRO A 16 -22.22 13.75 8.66
C PRO A 16 -23.52 13.49 7.87
N GLY A 17 -23.45 13.46 6.53
CA GLY A 17 -24.58 13.15 5.65
C GLY A 17 -24.76 11.67 5.31
N ALA A 18 -24.05 10.76 5.99
CA ALA A 18 -24.05 9.34 5.65
C ALA A 18 -25.44 8.70 5.86
N ASP A 19 -25.87 7.87 4.92
CA ASP A 19 -27.07 7.03 5.07
C ASP A 19 -26.78 5.84 6.01
N ILE A 20 -26.75 6.13 7.31
CA ILE A 20 -26.57 5.14 8.39
C ILE A 20 -27.60 4.00 8.31
N PRO A 21 -28.90 4.26 8.03
CA PRO A 21 -29.87 3.18 7.80
C PRO A 21 -29.48 2.20 6.69
N LEU A 22 -28.92 2.67 5.57
CA LEU A 22 -28.43 1.82 4.49
C LEU A 22 -27.32 0.87 4.96
N VAL A 23 -26.31 1.39 5.68
CA VAL A 23 -25.21 0.57 6.22
C VAL A 23 -25.72 -0.47 7.22
N ARG A 24 -26.67 -0.09 8.08
CA ARG A 24 -27.27 -1.02 9.04
C ARG A 24 -28.02 -2.14 8.33
N ARG A 25 -28.75 -1.85 7.26
CA ARG A 25 -29.42 -2.86 6.42
C ARG A 25 -28.42 -3.78 5.73
N ALA A 26 -27.30 -3.25 5.22
CA ALA A 26 -26.24 -4.05 4.61
C ALA A 26 -25.64 -5.04 5.61
N TYR A 27 -25.35 -4.60 6.84
CA TYR A 27 -24.88 -5.47 7.91
C TYR A 27 -25.90 -6.57 8.25
N GLN A 28 -27.18 -6.22 8.38
CA GLN A 28 -28.23 -7.19 8.69
C GLN A 28 -28.37 -8.23 7.59
N PHE A 29 -28.31 -7.82 6.33
CA PHE A 29 -28.33 -8.72 5.19
C PHE A 29 -27.14 -9.68 5.20
N ALA A 30 -25.91 -9.16 5.39
CA ALA A 30 -24.72 -10.00 5.49
C ALA A 30 -24.80 -10.99 6.67
N ALA A 31 -25.26 -10.52 7.83
CA ALA A 31 -25.45 -11.37 9.00
C ALA A 31 -26.46 -12.51 8.76
N GLN A 32 -27.54 -12.24 8.04
CA GLN A 32 -28.54 -13.23 7.66
C GLN A 32 -28.02 -14.20 6.59
N ALA A 33 -27.34 -13.68 5.57
CA ALA A 33 -26.82 -14.46 4.45
C ALA A 33 -25.78 -15.50 4.93
N HIS A 34 -24.98 -15.13 5.92
CA HIS A 34 -23.97 -16.01 6.52
C HIS A 34 -24.43 -16.67 7.84
N ASP A 35 -25.73 -16.72 8.12
CA ASP A 35 -26.24 -17.35 9.34
C ASP A 35 -25.89 -18.85 9.37
N GLY A 36 -25.41 -19.31 10.53
CA GLY A 36 -24.89 -20.67 10.70
C GLY A 36 -23.51 -20.94 10.06
N GLN A 37 -22.89 -19.97 9.38
CA GLN A 37 -21.53 -20.10 8.84
C GLN A 37 -20.48 -19.64 9.86
N THR A 38 -19.40 -20.42 9.98
CA THR A 38 -18.25 -20.10 10.84
C THR A 38 -16.97 -19.93 10.03
N ARG A 39 -16.09 -19.03 10.49
CA ARG A 39 -14.73 -18.94 9.96
C ARG A 39 -13.93 -20.16 10.42
N LYS A 40 -12.76 -20.38 9.80
CA LYS A 40 -11.82 -21.41 10.24
C LYS A 40 -11.24 -21.19 11.64
N SER A 41 -11.33 -19.95 12.15
CA SER A 41 -11.01 -19.62 13.55
C SER A 41 -12.04 -20.17 14.54
N GLY A 42 -13.26 -20.48 14.08
CA GLY A 42 -14.41 -20.82 14.91
C GLY A 42 -15.37 -19.64 15.16
N ASP A 43 -14.99 -18.41 14.79
CA ASP A 43 -15.83 -17.22 14.97
C ASP A 43 -17.00 -17.18 13.96
N PRO A 44 -18.11 -16.48 14.29
CA PRO A 44 -19.17 -16.21 13.32
C PRO A 44 -18.64 -15.51 12.08
N TYR A 45 -19.07 -15.94 10.89
CA TYR A 45 -18.54 -15.41 9.62
C TYR A 45 -18.68 -13.88 9.48
N VAL A 46 -19.77 -13.30 10.02
CA VAL A 46 -20.08 -11.86 10.01
C VAL A 46 -18.98 -10.98 10.62
N THR A 47 -18.07 -11.54 11.42
CA THR A 47 -16.93 -10.82 11.99
C THR A 47 -15.97 -10.29 10.92
N HIS A 48 -15.79 -11.04 9.82
CA HIS A 48 -14.88 -10.67 8.74
C HIS A 48 -15.41 -9.47 7.94
N PRO A 49 -16.63 -9.49 7.36
CA PRO A 49 -17.16 -8.32 6.67
C PRO A 49 -17.22 -7.05 7.53
N LEU A 50 -17.47 -7.21 8.84
CA LEU A 50 -17.47 -6.08 9.77
C LEU A 50 -16.06 -5.50 9.97
N SER A 51 -15.03 -6.35 10.10
CA SER A 51 -13.63 -5.91 10.17
C SER A 51 -13.20 -5.22 8.87
N VAL A 52 -13.57 -5.75 7.71
CA VAL A 52 -13.31 -5.11 6.41
C VAL A 52 -13.96 -3.73 6.33
N ALA A 53 -15.21 -3.59 6.77
CA ALA A 53 -15.91 -2.31 6.83
C ALA A 53 -15.23 -1.30 7.79
N GLN A 54 -14.64 -1.76 8.89
CA GLN A 54 -13.85 -0.92 9.79
C GLN A 54 -12.59 -0.39 9.11
N ILE A 55 -11.83 -1.25 8.42
CA ILE A 55 -10.64 -0.84 7.65
C ILE A 55 -11.01 0.20 6.57
N ILE A 56 -12.13 0.00 5.88
CA ILE A 56 -12.67 0.97 4.89
C ILE A 56 -13.01 2.32 5.55
N THR A 57 -13.51 2.28 6.78
CA THR A 57 -13.86 3.47 7.58
C THR A 57 -12.62 4.20 8.08
N GLU A 58 -11.54 3.49 8.42
CA GLU A 58 -10.22 4.06 8.71
C GLU A 58 -9.61 4.78 7.49
N LEU A 59 -9.88 4.27 6.28
CA LEU A 59 -9.57 4.94 5.02
C LEU A 59 -10.51 6.13 4.70
N LYS A 60 -11.55 6.34 5.51
CA LYS A 60 -12.56 7.41 5.37
C LYS A 60 -13.28 7.38 4.01
N LEU A 61 -13.58 6.19 3.52
CA LEU A 61 -14.33 5.99 2.28
C LEU A 61 -15.83 6.24 2.47
N ASP A 62 -16.53 6.35 1.36
CA ASP A 62 -17.95 6.67 1.31
C ASP A 62 -18.86 5.50 1.74
N VAL A 63 -20.14 5.81 1.95
CA VAL A 63 -21.16 4.85 2.38
C VAL A 63 -21.24 3.62 1.47
N ALA A 64 -21.14 3.82 0.14
CA ALA A 64 -21.19 2.73 -0.82
C ALA A 64 -20.03 1.74 -0.64
N SER A 65 -18.81 2.25 -0.37
CA SER A 65 -17.64 1.41 -0.07
C SER A 65 -17.83 0.62 1.23
N VAL A 66 -18.36 1.24 2.28
CA VAL A 66 -18.63 0.56 3.56
C VAL A 66 -19.66 -0.56 3.36
N CYS A 67 -20.76 -0.28 2.64
CA CYS A 67 -21.74 -1.30 2.27
C CYS A 67 -21.12 -2.43 1.44
N ALA A 68 -20.27 -2.10 0.46
CA ALA A 68 -19.57 -3.11 -0.34
C ALA A 68 -18.67 -4.00 0.52
N GLY A 69 -17.93 -3.44 1.48
CA GLY A 69 -17.13 -4.21 2.43
C GLY A 69 -17.96 -5.17 3.29
N LEU A 70 -19.16 -4.75 3.72
CA LEU A 70 -20.08 -5.60 4.46
C LEU A 70 -20.67 -6.74 3.61
N LEU A 71 -20.79 -6.54 2.31
CA LEU A 71 -21.51 -7.43 1.39
C LEU A 71 -20.59 -8.25 0.46
N HIS A 72 -19.27 -8.00 0.48
CA HIS A 72 -18.36 -8.47 -0.57
C HIS A 72 -18.35 -10.00 -0.75
N ASP A 73 -18.44 -10.75 0.35
CA ASP A 73 -18.47 -12.23 0.32
C ASP A 73 -19.88 -12.81 0.19
N CYS A 74 -20.93 -12.01 0.29
CA CYS A 74 -22.30 -12.53 0.23
C CYS A 74 -22.60 -13.17 -1.12
N VAL A 75 -22.08 -12.63 -2.22
CA VAL A 75 -22.29 -13.20 -3.56
C VAL A 75 -21.42 -14.43 -3.81
N GLU A 76 -20.22 -14.51 -3.22
CA GLU A 76 -19.31 -15.66 -3.38
C GLU A 76 -19.76 -16.87 -2.56
N ASP A 77 -20.18 -16.65 -1.32
CA ASP A 77 -20.33 -17.72 -0.32
C ASP A 77 -21.79 -18.03 0.07
N THR A 78 -22.76 -17.29 -0.47
CA THR A 78 -24.18 -17.46 -0.14
C THR A 78 -25.04 -17.53 -1.42
N SER A 79 -26.37 -17.56 -1.26
CA SER A 79 -27.31 -17.55 -2.38
C SER A 79 -27.63 -16.15 -2.92
N ALA A 80 -27.04 -15.09 -2.35
CA ALA A 80 -27.27 -13.72 -2.80
C ALA A 80 -26.73 -13.49 -4.23
N THR A 81 -27.42 -12.68 -5.02
CA THR A 81 -26.98 -12.31 -6.39
C THR A 81 -26.70 -10.82 -6.51
N VAL A 82 -25.90 -10.45 -7.52
CA VAL A 82 -25.56 -9.04 -7.80
C VAL A 82 -26.83 -8.23 -8.12
N GLU A 83 -27.80 -8.83 -8.81
CA GLU A 83 -29.09 -8.20 -9.14
C GLU A 83 -29.88 -7.88 -7.87
N GLN A 84 -29.96 -8.84 -6.93
CA GLN A 84 -30.61 -8.63 -5.65
C GLN A 84 -29.95 -7.50 -4.85
N LEU A 85 -28.63 -7.43 -4.84
CA LEU A 85 -27.91 -6.33 -4.19
C LEU A 85 -28.21 -4.99 -4.87
N GLY A 86 -28.36 -4.97 -6.19
CA GLY A 86 -28.70 -3.78 -6.97
C GLY A 86 -30.10 -3.23 -6.64
N GLU A 87 -31.07 -4.12 -6.39
CA GLU A 87 -32.43 -3.75 -5.98
C GLU A 87 -32.48 -3.22 -4.53
N LEU A 88 -31.73 -3.85 -3.62
CA LEU A 88 -31.79 -3.53 -2.18
C LEU A 88 -30.90 -2.35 -1.77
N PHE A 89 -29.72 -2.22 -2.38
CA PHE A 89 -28.67 -1.28 -1.97
C PHE A 89 -28.24 -0.31 -3.08
N GLY A 90 -28.76 -0.48 -4.29
CA GLY A 90 -28.49 0.39 -5.43
C GLY A 90 -27.38 -0.15 -6.35
N LYS A 91 -27.38 0.36 -7.59
CA LYS A 91 -26.47 -0.09 -8.66
C LYS A 91 -25.00 0.12 -8.34
N GLU A 92 -24.68 1.16 -7.58
CA GLU A 92 -23.31 1.50 -7.19
C GLU A 92 -22.73 0.44 -6.24
N VAL A 93 -23.44 0.07 -5.17
CA VAL A 93 -23.00 -0.97 -4.23
C VAL A 93 -22.87 -2.32 -4.95
N ALA A 94 -23.84 -2.67 -5.80
CA ALA A 94 -23.81 -3.91 -6.58
C ALA A 94 -22.59 -3.96 -7.51
N PHE A 95 -22.25 -2.85 -8.17
CA PHE A 95 -21.06 -2.76 -9.02
C PHE A 95 -19.77 -2.99 -8.23
N LEU A 96 -19.65 -2.38 -7.04
CA LEU A 96 -18.48 -2.56 -6.19
C LEU A 96 -18.33 -4.01 -5.73
N VAL A 97 -19.43 -4.65 -5.31
CA VAL A 97 -19.44 -6.06 -4.87
C VAL A 97 -19.12 -7.00 -6.04
N ASP A 98 -19.68 -6.79 -7.23
CA ASP A 98 -19.30 -7.57 -8.42
C ASP A 98 -17.82 -7.39 -8.79
N GLY A 99 -17.28 -6.18 -8.63
CA GLY A 99 -15.88 -5.89 -8.92
C GLY A 99 -14.89 -6.63 -8.02
N VAL A 100 -15.24 -6.87 -6.75
CA VAL A 100 -14.37 -7.54 -5.77
C VAL A 100 -14.57 -9.05 -5.70
N THR A 101 -15.70 -9.53 -6.23
CA THR A 101 -16.02 -10.96 -6.26
C THR A 101 -15.24 -11.67 -7.36
N LYS A 102 -14.59 -12.77 -6.97
CA LYS A 102 -13.82 -13.65 -7.86
C LYS A 102 -14.74 -14.20 -8.95
N LEU A 103 -14.18 -14.36 -10.15
CA LEU A 103 -14.82 -15.18 -11.17
C LEU A 103 -14.99 -16.59 -10.60
N GLY A 104 -16.24 -17.04 -10.55
CA GLY A 104 -16.59 -18.40 -10.16
C GLY A 104 -15.89 -19.44 -11.02
N LYS A 105 -16.09 -20.71 -10.66
CA LYS A 105 -15.46 -21.93 -11.21
C LYS A 105 -15.68 -22.11 -12.73
N LEU A 106 -15.09 -21.25 -13.56
CA LEU A 106 -14.90 -21.53 -14.98
C LEU A 106 -13.82 -22.64 -15.10
N PRO A 107 -13.92 -23.51 -16.11
CA PRO A 107 -12.95 -24.59 -16.32
C PRO A 107 -11.66 -24.01 -16.89
N TYR A 108 -10.86 -23.37 -16.04
CA TYR A 108 -9.49 -22.97 -16.39
C TYR A 108 -8.56 -24.18 -16.30
N SER A 109 -7.58 -24.21 -17.19
CA SER A 109 -6.64 -25.33 -17.33
C SER A 109 -5.66 -25.35 -16.16
N THR A 110 -5.29 -24.17 -15.66
CA THR A 110 -4.36 -24.00 -14.54
C THR A 110 -4.85 -22.99 -13.51
N ARG A 111 -4.28 -23.07 -12.30
CA ARG A 111 -4.57 -22.15 -11.20
C ARG A 111 -4.00 -20.75 -11.45
N GLU A 112 -2.91 -20.66 -12.19
CA GLU A 112 -2.24 -19.41 -12.58
C GLU A 112 -3.12 -18.63 -13.57
N GLU A 113 -3.71 -19.31 -14.56
CA GLU A 113 -4.71 -18.73 -15.48
C GLU A 113 -5.91 -18.17 -14.72
N GLN A 114 -6.44 -18.92 -13.72
CA GLN A 114 -7.55 -18.45 -12.90
C GLN A 114 -7.18 -17.20 -12.07
N GLN A 115 -5.95 -17.16 -11.53
CA GLN A 115 -5.46 -16.00 -10.78
C GLN A 115 -5.31 -14.78 -11.69
N ALA A 116 -4.75 -14.97 -12.88
CA ALA A 116 -4.60 -13.94 -13.89
C ALA A 116 -5.95 -13.36 -14.32
N GLU A 117 -6.96 -14.20 -14.58
CA GLU A 117 -8.27 -13.72 -15.03
C GLU A 117 -9.07 -13.04 -13.90
N ASN A 118 -8.95 -13.53 -12.66
CA ASN A 118 -9.49 -12.82 -11.50
C ASN A 118 -8.86 -11.44 -11.34
N PHE A 119 -7.54 -11.36 -11.49
CA PHE A 119 -6.81 -10.10 -11.44
C PHE A 119 -7.19 -9.17 -12.60
N ARG A 120 -7.42 -9.72 -13.79
CA ARG A 120 -7.90 -9.00 -14.97
C ARG A 120 -9.29 -8.42 -14.75
N LYS A 121 -10.26 -9.20 -14.25
CA LYS A 121 -11.60 -8.70 -13.88
C LYS A 121 -11.49 -7.56 -12.87
N MET A 122 -10.69 -7.76 -11.83
CA MET A 122 -10.46 -6.74 -10.81
C MET A 122 -9.91 -5.45 -11.44
N LEU A 123 -8.88 -5.51 -12.29
CA LEU A 123 -8.32 -4.33 -12.96
C LEU A 123 -9.33 -3.61 -13.87
N LEU A 124 -10.15 -4.35 -14.62
CA LEU A 124 -11.22 -3.77 -15.45
C LEU A 124 -12.26 -3.04 -14.60
N ALA A 125 -12.63 -3.61 -13.46
CA ALA A 125 -13.55 -3.00 -12.51
C ALA A 125 -12.91 -1.75 -11.86
N MET A 126 -11.64 -1.83 -11.45
CA MET A 126 -10.87 -0.71 -10.89
C MET A 126 -10.75 0.48 -11.82
N ALA A 127 -10.63 0.23 -13.12
CA ALA A 127 -10.53 1.30 -14.11
C ALA A 127 -11.82 2.10 -14.24
N ARG A 128 -12.96 1.47 -13.98
CA ARG A 128 -14.25 2.15 -13.89
C ARG A 128 -14.44 2.81 -12.53
N ASP A 129 -14.00 2.14 -11.46
CA ASP A 129 -14.09 2.63 -10.10
C ASP A 129 -12.97 2.11 -9.20
N ILE A 130 -12.12 3.02 -8.73
CA ILE A 130 -10.99 2.70 -7.86
C ILE A 130 -11.43 2.13 -6.50
N ARG A 131 -12.67 2.35 -6.06
CA ARG A 131 -13.18 1.82 -4.79
C ARG A 131 -13.15 0.29 -4.76
N VAL A 132 -13.23 -0.37 -5.92
CA VAL A 132 -13.10 -1.83 -6.04
C VAL A 132 -11.76 -2.33 -5.47
N ILE A 133 -10.62 -1.72 -5.85
CA ILE A 133 -9.33 -2.14 -5.30
C ILE A 133 -9.17 -1.77 -3.84
N LEU A 134 -9.75 -0.65 -3.41
CA LEU A 134 -9.67 -0.23 -2.01
C LEU A 134 -10.38 -1.24 -1.11
N VAL A 135 -11.59 -1.65 -1.48
CA VAL A 135 -12.33 -2.72 -0.79
C VAL A 135 -11.51 -4.02 -0.83
N LYS A 136 -10.90 -4.38 -1.97
CA LYS A 136 -10.11 -5.61 -2.07
C LYS A 136 -8.83 -5.59 -1.24
N LEU A 137 -8.17 -4.45 -1.11
CA LEU A 137 -7.02 -4.28 -0.23
C LEU A 137 -7.42 -4.42 1.25
N CYS A 138 -8.59 -3.91 1.63
CA CYS A 138 -9.12 -4.06 2.99
C CYS A 138 -9.44 -5.53 3.31
N ASP A 139 -10.11 -6.23 2.38
CA ASP A 139 -10.35 -7.68 2.44
C ASP A 139 -9.01 -8.45 2.59
N ARG A 140 -8.04 -8.16 1.72
CA ARG A 140 -6.72 -8.80 1.79
C ARG A 140 -6.03 -8.56 3.13
N LEU A 141 -6.11 -7.35 3.67
CA LEU A 141 -5.50 -7.00 4.95
C LEU A 141 -6.12 -7.80 6.11
N ASP A 142 -7.44 -7.89 6.18
CA ASP A 142 -8.11 -8.72 7.20
C ASP A 142 -7.74 -10.21 7.08
N ASN A 143 -7.69 -10.71 5.84
CA ASN A 143 -7.25 -12.08 5.58
C ASN A 143 -5.80 -12.34 6.02
N MET A 144 -4.90 -11.37 5.84
CA MET A 144 -3.52 -11.46 6.33
C MET A 144 -3.44 -11.43 7.87
N ARG A 145 -4.28 -10.64 8.54
CA ARG A 145 -4.36 -10.59 10.02
C ARG A 145 -4.80 -11.94 10.62
N SER A 146 -5.66 -12.67 9.91
CA SER A 146 -6.23 -13.96 10.32
C SER A 146 -5.58 -15.19 9.66
N LEU A 147 -4.45 -15.01 8.96
CA LEU A 147 -3.86 -16.04 8.11
C LEU A 147 -3.40 -17.31 8.86
N HIS A 148 -3.05 -17.18 10.15
CA HIS A 148 -2.54 -18.25 10.99
C HIS A 148 -3.49 -19.46 11.15
N HIS A 149 -4.79 -19.30 10.86
CA HIS A 149 -5.77 -20.41 10.88
C HIS A 149 -5.73 -21.30 9.63
N LEU A 150 -4.94 -20.94 8.61
CA LEU A 150 -4.81 -21.72 7.39
C LEU A 150 -3.64 -22.72 7.45
N PRO A 151 -3.65 -23.79 6.64
CA PRO A 151 -2.49 -24.68 6.49
C PRO A 151 -1.26 -23.93 5.95
N PRO A 152 -0.03 -24.33 6.31
CA PRO A 152 1.21 -23.64 5.93
C PRO A 152 1.34 -23.33 4.44
N GLU A 153 1.02 -24.30 3.57
CA GLU A 153 1.05 -24.12 2.10
C GLU A 153 0.15 -22.96 1.63
N LYS A 154 -1.02 -22.80 2.25
CA LYS A 154 -1.93 -21.67 1.93
C LYS A 154 -1.40 -20.36 2.51
N GLN A 155 -0.78 -20.39 3.69
CA GLN A 155 -0.19 -19.19 4.30
C GLN A 155 0.93 -18.64 3.40
N GLU A 156 1.88 -19.47 3.01
CA GLU A 156 3.01 -19.10 2.15
C GLU A 156 2.53 -18.53 0.81
N ARG A 157 1.57 -19.21 0.16
CA ARG A 157 1.01 -18.74 -1.11
C ARG A 157 0.34 -17.37 -0.98
N ILE A 158 -0.51 -17.18 0.03
CA ILE A 158 -1.24 -15.91 0.22
C ILE A 158 -0.25 -14.80 0.59
N ALA A 159 0.77 -15.09 1.39
CA ALA A 159 1.82 -14.14 1.74
C ALA A 159 2.66 -13.73 0.51
N ALA A 160 3.05 -14.69 -0.33
CA ALA A 160 3.76 -14.41 -1.58
C ALA A 160 2.94 -13.52 -2.52
N GLU A 161 1.65 -13.84 -2.70
CA GLU A 161 0.74 -13.02 -3.49
C GLU A 161 0.58 -11.60 -2.91
N THR A 162 0.44 -11.49 -1.58
CA THR A 162 0.37 -10.20 -0.89
C THR A 162 1.61 -9.36 -1.15
N MET A 163 2.80 -9.95 -1.06
CA MET A 163 4.07 -9.26 -1.27
C MET A 163 4.27 -8.84 -2.73
N GLN A 164 3.88 -9.70 -3.69
CA GLN A 164 4.10 -9.45 -5.11
C GLN A 164 3.07 -8.51 -5.75
N ILE A 165 1.84 -8.47 -5.21
CA ILE A 165 0.71 -7.79 -5.86
C ILE A 165 0.11 -6.72 -4.95
N TYR A 166 -0.41 -7.10 -3.78
CA TYR A 166 -1.25 -6.21 -2.97
C TYR A 166 -0.46 -5.11 -2.25
N ALA A 167 0.71 -5.42 -1.69
CA ALA A 167 1.57 -4.41 -1.08
C ALA A 167 2.08 -3.37 -2.10
N PRO A 168 2.60 -3.76 -3.29
CA PRO A 168 2.93 -2.81 -4.36
C PRO A 168 1.73 -1.97 -4.83
N LEU A 169 0.54 -2.57 -4.95
CA LEU A 169 -0.70 -1.84 -5.27
C LEU A 169 -1.03 -0.78 -4.21
N ALA A 170 -1.01 -1.16 -2.93
CA ALA A 170 -1.22 -0.20 -1.83
C ALA A 170 -0.22 0.96 -1.87
N ASN A 171 1.06 0.66 -2.15
CA ASN A 171 2.11 1.67 -2.34
C ASN A 171 1.80 2.64 -3.50
N ARG A 172 1.33 2.09 -4.63
CA ARG A 172 0.99 2.87 -5.84
C ARG A 172 -0.21 3.78 -5.61
N LEU A 173 -1.18 3.33 -4.82
CA LEU A 173 -2.34 4.13 -4.39
C LEU A 173 -2.00 5.13 -3.26
N GLY A 174 -0.77 5.09 -2.74
CA GLY A 174 -0.29 6.00 -1.69
C GLY A 174 -0.77 5.62 -0.28
N ILE A 175 -1.30 4.42 -0.08
CA ILE A 175 -1.86 3.96 1.20
C ILE A 175 -0.75 3.27 2.01
N GLN A 176 0.10 4.10 2.61
CA GLN A 176 1.37 3.64 3.18
C GLN A 176 1.19 2.69 4.38
N TRP A 177 0.21 2.92 5.25
CA TRP A 177 0.01 2.09 6.43
C TRP A 177 -0.47 0.68 6.06
N VAL A 178 -1.40 0.56 5.09
CA VAL A 178 -1.85 -0.74 4.55
C VAL A 178 -0.68 -1.49 3.94
N LYS A 179 0.14 -0.80 3.13
CA LYS A 179 1.36 -1.40 2.55
C LYS A 179 2.26 -1.98 3.64
N VAL A 180 2.60 -1.18 4.65
CA VAL A 180 3.51 -1.57 5.73
C VAL A 180 3.00 -2.81 6.45
N GLU A 181 1.70 -2.82 6.77
CA GLU A 181 1.10 -3.94 7.49
C GLU A 181 1.05 -5.21 6.63
N LEU A 182 0.68 -5.08 5.35
CA LEU A 182 0.72 -6.21 4.40
C LEU A 182 2.12 -6.78 4.23
N GLU A 183 3.16 -5.93 4.15
CA GLU A 183 4.57 -6.33 4.02
C GLU A 183 5.04 -7.08 5.27
N ASP A 184 4.78 -6.56 6.47
CA ASP A 184 5.20 -7.20 7.72
C ASP A 184 4.45 -8.53 7.97
N LEU A 185 3.14 -8.57 7.67
CA LEU A 185 2.36 -9.80 7.75
C LEU A 185 2.85 -10.82 6.72
N ALA A 186 3.13 -10.41 5.48
CA ALA A 186 3.67 -11.32 4.48
C ALA A 186 5.07 -11.83 4.85
N PHE A 187 5.94 -10.95 5.37
CA PHE A 187 7.28 -11.32 5.84
C PHE A 187 7.22 -12.42 6.91
N LYS A 188 6.29 -12.32 7.87
CA LYS A 188 6.07 -13.32 8.91
C LYS A 188 5.84 -14.74 8.38
N TYR A 189 5.12 -14.87 7.26
CA TYR A 189 4.77 -16.17 6.70
C TYR A 189 5.72 -16.64 5.61
N SER A 190 6.36 -15.72 4.88
CA SER A 190 7.35 -16.07 3.85
C SER A 190 8.71 -16.44 4.45
N PHE A 191 9.11 -15.82 5.56
CA PHE A 191 10.42 -16.01 6.20
C PHE A 191 10.26 -16.03 7.74
N PRO A 192 9.59 -17.06 8.31
CA PRO A 192 9.21 -17.07 9.71
C PRO A 192 10.40 -17.01 10.67
N GLY A 193 11.50 -17.73 10.37
CA GLY A 193 12.69 -17.73 11.21
C GLY A 193 13.37 -16.36 11.26
N GLU A 194 13.55 -15.71 10.11
CA GLU A 194 14.13 -14.37 10.04
C GLU A 194 13.21 -13.31 10.65
N TYR A 195 11.89 -13.45 10.50
CA TYR A 195 10.91 -12.59 11.15
C TYR A 195 11.02 -12.68 12.67
N GLU A 196 11.00 -13.91 13.22
CA GLU A 196 11.05 -14.14 14.67
C GLU A 196 12.34 -13.61 15.28
N GLN A 197 13.48 -13.88 14.63
CA GLN A 197 14.78 -13.37 15.06
C GLN A 197 14.81 -11.84 15.05
N LEU A 198 14.42 -11.22 13.94
CA LEU A 198 14.44 -9.76 13.82
C LEU A 198 13.46 -9.10 14.80
N ALA A 199 12.27 -9.67 14.97
CA ALA A 199 11.29 -9.19 15.94
C ALA A 199 11.83 -9.26 17.37
N ALA A 200 12.53 -10.34 17.74
CA ALA A 200 13.18 -10.47 19.04
C ALA A 200 14.30 -9.43 19.24
N ASP A 201 15.15 -9.21 18.24
CA ASP A 201 16.25 -8.24 18.33
C ASP A 201 15.75 -6.79 18.39
N VAL A 202 14.70 -6.48 17.64
CA VAL A 202 13.98 -5.20 17.72
C VAL A 202 13.31 -5.02 19.09
N ALA A 203 12.76 -6.08 19.68
CA ALA A 203 12.14 -6.03 21.00
C ALA A 203 13.15 -5.77 22.13
N LYS A 204 14.35 -6.38 22.07
CA LYS A 204 15.43 -6.17 23.05
C LYS A 204 15.85 -4.71 23.16
N THR A 205 15.91 -4.01 22.03
CA THR A 205 16.34 -2.60 21.95
C THR A 205 15.19 -1.60 22.06
N ARG A 206 13.95 -2.06 22.29
CA ARG A 206 12.75 -1.20 22.24
C ARG A 206 12.77 -0.07 23.25
N ALA A 207 13.13 -0.35 24.51
CA ALA A 207 13.11 0.65 25.59
C ALA A 207 14.11 1.79 25.30
N GLU A 208 15.36 1.44 25.00
CA GLU A 208 16.42 2.40 24.66
C GLU A 208 16.07 3.22 23.42
N ARG A 209 15.50 2.58 22.38
CA ARG A 209 15.05 3.28 21.17
C ARG A 209 13.92 4.26 21.45
N LEU A 210 12.93 3.89 22.26
CA LEU A 210 11.81 4.77 22.61
C LEU A 210 12.30 5.98 23.42
N GLU A 211 13.20 5.76 24.37
CA GLU A 211 13.80 6.85 25.15
C GLU A 211 14.57 7.83 24.25
N TYR A 212 15.39 7.29 23.34
CA TYR A 212 16.13 8.08 22.37
C TYR A 212 15.21 8.83 21.39
N ILE A 213 14.15 8.18 20.88
CA ILE A 213 13.14 8.82 20.04
C ILE A 213 12.52 10.02 20.77
N HIS A 214 12.05 9.83 22.00
CA HIS A 214 11.42 10.91 22.79
C HIS A 214 12.39 12.06 23.07
N PHE A 215 13.66 11.74 23.33
CA PHE A 215 14.70 12.75 23.50
C PHE A 215 14.88 13.60 22.24
N VAL A 216 14.99 12.98 21.07
CA VAL A 216 15.18 13.68 19.79
C VAL A 216 13.92 14.40 19.35
N GLU A 217 12.73 13.83 19.56
CA GLU A 217 11.44 14.50 19.31
C GLU A 217 11.36 15.83 20.06
N LYS A 218 11.64 15.82 21.37
CA LYS A 218 11.67 17.04 22.18
C LYS A 218 12.70 18.04 21.71
N LEU A 219 13.87 17.55 21.29
CA LEU A 219 14.94 18.41 20.79
C LEU A 219 14.53 19.08 19.47
N ILE A 220 14.04 18.32 18.49
CA ILE A 220 13.52 18.88 17.23
C ILE A 220 12.38 19.85 17.52
N GLN A 221 11.42 19.48 18.36
CA GLN A 221 10.28 20.34 18.69
C GLN A 221 10.72 21.67 19.32
N LYS A 222 11.73 21.65 20.19
CA LYS A 222 12.30 22.84 20.81
C LYS A 222 13.00 23.72 19.76
N GLU A 223 13.89 23.16 18.95
CA GLU A 223 14.64 23.91 17.94
C GLU A 223 13.70 24.55 16.90
N MET A 224 12.64 23.84 16.50
CA MET A 224 11.62 24.39 15.61
C MET A 224 10.85 25.54 16.27
N GLY A 225 10.46 25.37 17.54
CA GLY A 225 9.76 26.41 18.31
C GLY A 225 10.59 27.67 18.52
N ASP A 226 11.87 27.52 18.89
CA ASP A 226 12.81 28.64 19.10
C ASP A 226 13.04 29.44 17.80
N ASN A 227 12.87 28.81 16.64
CA ASN A 227 12.98 29.44 15.32
C ASN A 227 11.62 29.82 14.70
N GLY A 228 10.53 29.80 15.48
CA GLY A 228 9.22 30.27 15.04
C GLY A 228 8.50 29.36 14.04
N VAL A 229 8.85 28.08 13.98
CA VAL A 229 8.19 27.08 13.12
C VAL A 229 7.15 26.31 13.92
N PRO A 230 5.83 26.54 13.71
CA PRO A 230 4.80 25.73 14.33
C PRO A 230 4.80 24.33 13.71
N CYS A 231 5.12 23.31 14.49
CA CYS A 231 5.11 21.94 14.03
C CYS A 231 4.72 20.94 15.12
N GLU A 232 4.32 19.76 14.69
CA GLU A 232 4.25 18.54 15.49
C GLU A 232 5.37 17.60 15.03
N VAL A 233 6.15 17.09 15.98
CA VAL A 233 7.22 16.12 15.71
C VAL A 233 6.79 14.73 16.17
N MET A 234 6.89 13.75 15.28
CA MET A 234 6.60 12.34 15.56
C MET A 234 7.77 11.45 15.16
N GLY A 235 8.20 10.61 16.07
CA GLY A 235 9.16 9.54 15.84
C GLY A 235 8.51 8.40 15.08
N ARG A 236 9.25 7.88 14.11
CA ARG A 236 8.85 6.75 13.27
C ARG A 236 9.90 5.66 13.35
N ALA A 237 9.51 4.51 13.88
CA ALA A 237 10.27 3.29 13.71
C ALA A 237 10.08 2.74 12.28
N LYS A 238 11.16 2.23 11.68
CA LYS A 238 11.04 1.41 10.47
C LYS A 238 10.38 0.08 10.82
N HIS A 239 9.55 -0.42 9.90
CA HIS A 239 8.86 -1.70 10.02
C HIS A 239 9.80 -2.86 9.68
N LEU A 240 9.43 -4.08 10.08
CA LEU A 240 10.34 -5.24 10.11
C LEU A 240 10.83 -5.59 8.70
N TRP A 241 9.93 -5.61 7.72
CA TRP A 241 10.29 -5.91 6.33
C TRP A 241 11.32 -4.93 5.76
N SER A 242 11.16 -3.63 6.00
CA SER A 242 12.12 -2.62 5.54
C SER A 242 13.50 -2.76 6.20
N ILE A 243 13.53 -3.16 7.48
CA ILE A 243 14.79 -3.44 8.18
C ILE A 243 15.45 -4.68 7.56
N TYR A 244 14.70 -5.75 7.35
CA TYR A 244 15.18 -6.99 6.74
C TYR A 244 15.75 -6.75 5.32
N GLN A 245 15.01 -6.06 4.46
CA GLN A 245 15.47 -5.70 3.11
C GLN A 245 16.78 -4.90 3.16
N LYS A 246 16.90 -3.98 4.11
CA LYS A 246 18.12 -3.20 4.28
C LYS A 246 19.29 -4.07 4.74
N MET A 247 19.08 -4.94 5.72
CA MET A 247 20.10 -5.90 6.19
C MET A 247 20.62 -6.76 5.04
N LYS A 248 19.71 -7.30 4.19
CA LYS A 248 20.07 -8.08 3.01
C LYS A 248 20.87 -7.26 1.99
N ARG A 249 20.42 -6.04 1.67
CA ARG A 249 21.11 -5.17 0.69
C ARG A 249 22.49 -4.71 1.17
N THR A 250 22.64 -4.38 2.44
CA THR A 250 23.92 -3.91 2.99
C THR A 250 24.83 -5.04 3.45
N GLN A 251 24.31 -6.28 3.53
CA GLN A 251 24.99 -7.44 4.12
C GLN A 251 25.51 -7.16 5.54
N ARG A 252 24.71 -6.43 6.33
CA ARG A 252 25.07 -6.04 7.71
C ARG A 252 24.07 -6.60 8.71
N PRO A 253 24.53 -7.00 9.91
CA PRO A 253 23.64 -7.46 10.97
C PRO A 253 22.83 -6.29 11.54
N PHE A 254 21.76 -6.60 12.29
CA PHE A 254 20.80 -5.61 12.79
C PHE A 254 21.47 -4.54 13.65
N GLU A 255 22.45 -4.91 14.45
CA GLU A 255 23.21 -4.04 15.37
C GLU A 255 23.92 -2.90 14.65
N GLU A 256 24.27 -3.08 13.37
CA GLU A 256 24.93 -2.08 12.53
C GLU A 256 23.94 -1.24 11.70
N ILE A 257 22.63 -1.51 11.79
CA ILE A 257 21.61 -0.77 11.06
C ILE A 257 21.23 0.50 11.86
N HIS A 258 22.09 1.51 11.76
CA HIS A 258 21.91 2.78 12.48
C HIS A 258 20.73 3.64 11.97
N ASP A 259 20.33 3.54 10.69
CA ASP A 259 19.20 4.34 10.15
C ASP A 259 17.81 3.73 10.44
N ALA A 260 17.59 3.08 11.59
CA ALA A 260 16.30 2.45 11.94
C ALA A 260 15.25 3.44 12.47
N ILE A 261 15.64 4.70 12.69
CA ILE A 261 14.82 5.73 13.32
C ILE A 261 14.68 6.92 12.36
N GLY A 262 13.44 7.28 12.06
CA GLY A 262 13.10 8.50 11.34
C GLY A 262 12.24 9.41 12.20
N PHE A 263 12.22 10.69 11.87
CA PHE A 263 11.38 11.70 12.50
C PHE A 263 10.54 12.37 11.43
N ARG A 264 9.30 12.67 11.76
CA ARG A 264 8.35 13.36 10.92
C ARG A 264 8.02 14.69 11.56
N VAL A 265 8.21 15.77 10.81
CA VAL A 265 7.85 17.13 11.21
C VAL A 265 6.65 17.53 10.37
N ILE A 266 5.50 17.69 11.02
CA ILE A 266 4.24 18.09 10.39
C ILE A 266 4.02 19.56 10.73
N THR A 267 3.89 20.41 9.70
CA THR A 267 3.66 21.84 9.87
C THR A 267 2.41 22.30 9.09
N ASP A 268 2.05 23.56 9.17
CA ASP A 268 0.84 24.14 8.58
C ASP A 268 1.04 24.57 7.11
N THR A 269 2.22 25.08 6.72
CA THR A 269 2.48 25.65 5.39
C THR A 269 3.72 25.08 4.71
N GLN A 270 3.77 25.14 3.38
CA GLN A 270 4.95 24.73 2.61
C GLN A 270 6.18 25.60 2.94
N MET A 271 5.97 26.89 3.21
CA MET A 271 7.05 27.79 3.63
C MET A 271 7.68 27.32 4.94
N HIS A 272 6.86 26.94 5.92
CA HIS A 272 7.36 26.36 7.15
C HIS A 272 8.04 25.00 6.95
N CYS A 273 7.71 24.22 5.91
CA CYS A 273 8.49 23.02 5.59
C CYS A 273 9.94 23.35 5.22
N TYR A 274 10.15 24.37 4.38
CA TYR A 274 11.51 24.79 4.01
C TYR A 274 12.23 25.49 5.15
N GLN A 275 11.52 26.25 5.99
CA GLN A 275 12.10 26.83 7.21
C GLN A 275 12.54 25.72 8.18
N ALA A 276 11.72 24.71 8.42
CA ALA A 276 12.07 23.55 9.23
C ALA A 276 13.29 22.80 8.67
N LEU A 277 13.40 22.67 7.35
CA LEU A 277 14.60 22.10 6.71
C LEU A 277 15.85 22.92 7.05
N GLY A 278 15.76 24.24 6.94
CA GLY A 278 16.84 25.17 7.30
C GLY A 278 17.27 25.03 8.76
N VAL A 279 16.29 25.00 9.68
CA VAL A 279 16.54 24.77 11.11
C VAL A 279 17.25 23.43 11.33
N ALA A 280 16.75 22.35 10.72
CA ALA A 280 17.37 21.02 10.86
C ALA A 280 18.82 20.98 10.35
N HIS A 281 19.13 21.66 9.24
CA HIS A 281 20.50 21.73 8.68
C HIS A 281 21.43 22.68 9.45
N GLN A 282 20.88 23.65 10.17
CA GLN A 282 21.63 24.53 11.06
C GLN A 282 22.00 23.80 12.37
N THR A 283 21.06 23.03 12.93
CA THR A 283 21.26 22.30 14.18
C THR A 283 22.11 21.03 13.98
N TRP A 284 21.93 20.31 12.87
CA TRP A 284 22.61 19.04 12.61
C TRP A 284 23.25 18.98 11.23
N THR A 285 24.44 18.38 11.17
CA THR A 285 25.22 18.25 9.93
C THR A 285 24.46 17.40 8.90
N PRO A 286 24.08 17.94 7.73
CA PRO A 286 23.41 17.17 6.69
C PRO A 286 24.37 16.20 5.99
N ILE A 287 23.86 15.03 5.61
CA ILE A 287 24.62 14.03 4.87
C ILE A 287 24.50 14.32 3.37
N PRO A 288 25.61 14.56 2.65
CA PRO A 288 25.59 14.87 1.22
C PRO A 288 24.87 13.80 0.39
N GLY A 289 24.09 14.24 -0.60
CA GLY A 289 23.33 13.36 -1.50
C GLY A 289 22.14 12.64 -0.86
N ARG A 290 21.79 12.97 0.40
CA ARG A 290 20.63 12.38 1.11
C ARG A 290 19.46 13.34 1.29
N PHE A 291 19.49 14.49 0.62
CA PHE A 291 18.36 15.41 0.54
C PHE A 291 17.51 15.09 -0.70
N LYS A 292 16.17 15.08 -0.53
CA LYS A 292 15.21 14.92 -1.62
C LYS A 292 14.01 15.84 -1.39
N ASP A 293 13.69 16.66 -2.38
CA ASP A 293 12.55 17.56 -2.37
C ASP A 293 11.37 16.94 -3.13
N TYR A 294 10.51 16.18 -2.43
CA TYR A 294 9.28 15.68 -3.02
C TYR A 294 8.11 16.68 -2.93
N ILE A 295 8.31 17.88 -2.38
CA ILE A 295 7.31 18.94 -2.47
C ILE A 295 7.34 19.53 -3.89
N ALA A 296 8.53 19.89 -4.36
CA ALA A 296 8.77 20.38 -5.71
C ALA A 296 8.63 19.29 -6.78
N LEU A 297 9.06 18.06 -6.47
CA LEU A 297 8.97 16.90 -7.36
C LEU A 297 8.17 15.76 -6.70
N PRO A 298 6.83 15.84 -6.66
CA PRO A 298 5.98 14.81 -6.06
C PRO A 298 6.20 13.44 -6.70
N LYS A 299 6.07 12.38 -5.89
CA LYS A 299 6.09 11.01 -6.41
C LYS A 299 4.85 10.71 -7.26
N PRO A 300 4.87 9.65 -8.10
CA PRO A 300 3.71 9.25 -8.90
C PRO A 300 2.43 8.98 -8.09
N ASN A 301 2.57 8.54 -6.83
CA ASN A 301 1.46 8.30 -5.91
C ASN A 301 1.02 9.56 -5.14
N LEU A 302 1.39 10.75 -5.63
CA LEU A 302 1.11 12.07 -5.04
C LEU A 302 1.78 12.32 -3.68
N TYR A 303 2.70 11.45 -3.27
CA TYR A 303 3.44 11.65 -2.04
C TYR A 303 4.31 12.92 -2.13
N GLN A 304 4.14 13.79 -1.13
CA GLN A 304 4.89 15.04 -0.96
C GLN A 304 5.49 15.11 0.45
N SER A 305 6.78 15.43 0.52
CA SER A 305 7.55 15.62 1.75
C SER A 305 8.98 16.05 1.40
N LEU A 306 9.65 16.82 2.25
CA LEU A 306 11.10 17.01 2.19
C LEU A 306 11.76 15.89 2.99
N HIS A 307 12.71 15.20 2.39
CA HIS A 307 13.50 14.17 3.08
C HIS A 307 14.93 14.65 3.22
N THR A 308 15.48 14.57 4.42
CA THR A 308 16.90 14.81 4.67
C THR A 308 17.44 13.79 5.65
N ALA A 309 18.69 13.37 5.47
CA ALA A 309 19.41 12.63 6.49
C ALA A 309 20.47 13.55 7.12
N VAL A 310 20.53 13.57 8.44
CA VAL A 310 21.48 14.38 9.22
C VAL A 310 22.17 13.53 10.28
N ILE A 311 23.30 13.99 10.80
CA ILE A 311 24.00 13.37 11.93
C ILE A 311 23.38 13.91 13.22
N GLY A 312 22.69 13.03 13.94
CA GLY A 312 21.97 13.32 15.17
C GLY A 312 22.89 13.60 16.38
N PRO A 313 22.28 13.94 17.53
CA PRO A 313 22.99 14.44 18.71
C PRO A 313 23.97 13.45 19.35
N ARG A 314 23.84 12.13 19.15
CA ARG A 314 24.84 11.15 19.65
C ARG A 314 25.68 10.53 18.52
N GLY A 315 25.68 11.13 17.33
CA GLY A 315 26.50 10.71 16.17
C GLY A 315 25.85 9.70 15.24
N GLU A 316 24.65 9.22 15.58
CA GLU A 316 23.80 8.39 14.73
C GLU A 316 23.25 9.14 13.52
N ARG A 317 22.84 8.39 12.51
CA ARG A 317 22.16 8.94 11.33
C ARG A 317 20.66 8.97 11.58
N ILE A 318 20.07 10.16 11.51
CA ILE A 318 18.62 10.34 11.61
C ILE A 318 18.04 10.81 10.27
N GLU A 319 16.89 10.28 9.91
CA GLU A 319 16.14 10.70 8.73
C GLU A 319 15.00 11.62 9.16
N VAL A 320 14.94 12.84 8.66
CA VAL A 320 13.87 13.81 8.96
C VAL A 320 13.01 13.99 7.71
N GLN A 321 11.70 13.79 7.88
CA GLN A 321 10.67 13.94 6.86
C GLN A 321 9.79 15.13 7.23
N ILE A 322 9.74 16.16 6.39
CA ILE A 322 9.06 17.42 6.70
C ILE A 322 7.94 17.64 5.69
N ARG A 323 6.71 17.85 6.17
CA ARG A 323 5.54 18.02 5.31
C ARG A 323 4.43 18.80 5.99
N THR A 324 3.43 19.25 5.23
CA THR A 324 2.26 19.91 5.79
C THR A 324 1.24 18.91 6.33
N ASN A 325 0.25 19.38 7.09
CA ASN A 325 -0.91 18.60 7.51
C ASN A 325 -1.66 17.96 6.33
N GLU A 326 -1.87 18.70 5.24
CA GLU A 326 -2.50 18.20 4.01
C GLU A 326 -1.66 17.11 3.35
N MET A 327 -0.35 17.35 3.18
CA MET A 327 0.58 16.36 2.64
C MET A 327 0.66 15.11 3.52
N ASN A 328 0.55 15.27 4.85
CA ASN A 328 0.48 14.15 5.78
C ASN A 328 -0.78 13.31 5.55
N LEU A 329 -1.94 13.95 5.40
CA LEU A 329 -3.20 13.26 5.11
C LEU A 329 -3.11 12.44 3.80
N VAL A 330 -2.58 13.04 2.73
CA VAL A 330 -2.38 12.36 1.44
C VAL A 330 -1.37 11.22 1.57
N ALA A 331 -0.29 11.39 2.34
CA ALA A 331 0.72 10.35 2.49
C ALA A 331 0.29 9.16 3.36
N GLU A 332 -0.66 9.35 4.27
CA GLU A 332 -1.22 8.25 5.09
C GLU A 332 -2.38 7.56 4.38
N HIS A 333 -3.33 8.32 3.83
CA HIS A 333 -4.55 7.75 3.24
C HIS A 333 -4.50 7.63 1.70
N GLY A 334 -3.44 8.10 1.06
CA GLY A 334 -3.28 8.03 -0.39
C GLY A 334 -4.42 8.72 -1.15
N ILE A 335 -4.85 8.09 -2.23
CA ILE A 335 -5.95 8.55 -3.09
C ILE A 335 -7.28 8.66 -2.31
N ALA A 336 -7.46 7.92 -1.20
CA ALA A 336 -8.68 7.98 -0.39
C ALA A 336 -8.88 9.37 0.25
N ALA A 337 -7.81 10.10 0.59
CA ALA A 337 -7.89 11.45 1.13
C ALA A 337 -8.53 12.46 0.16
N HIS A 338 -8.37 12.25 -1.16
CA HIS A 338 -8.91 13.15 -2.19
C HIS A 338 -10.41 12.92 -2.46
N TRP A 339 -10.95 11.75 -2.12
CA TRP A 339 -12.35 11.40 -2.41
C TRP A 339 -13.34 12.15 -1.52
N LYS A 340 -12.96 12.45 -0.27
CA LYS A 340 -13.77 13.20 0.71
C LYS A 340 -14.27 14.56 0.20
N TYR A 341 -13.61 15.16 -0.79
CA TYR A 341 -13.97 16.47 -1.33
C TYR A 341 -14.98 16.45 -2.50
N LYS A 342 -15.45 15.28 -2.94
CA LYS A 342 -16.25 15.14 -4.17
C LYS A 342 -17.52 14.31 -4.03
N GLU A 343 -18.28 14.50 -2.96
CA GLU A 343 -19.69 14.10 -3.01
C GLU A 343 -20.44 14.94 -4.07
N GLY A 344 -20.87 14.29 -5.16
CA GLY A 344 -21.87 14.83 -6.09
C GLY A 344 -21.36 15.61 -7.31
N LYS A 345 -20.07 15.62 -7.65
CA LYS A 345 -19.58 16.18 -8.93
C LYS A 345 -18.76 15.18 -9.73
N PRO A 346 -18.96 15.10 -11.07
CA PRO A 346 -18.17 14.24 -11.93
C PRO A 346 -16.69 14.58 -11.80
N VAL A 347 -15.86 13.53 -11.90
CA VAL A 347 -14.40 13.56 -11.75
C VAL A 347 -13.80 14.72 -12.56
N ALA A 348 -13.29 15.75 -11.88
CA ALA A 348 -12.57 16.84 -12.54
C ALA A 348 -11.35 16.31 -13.31
N ILE A 349 -11.12 16.90 -14.49
CA ILE A 349 -10.08 16.61 -15.52
C ILE A 349 -8.65 16.41 -14.96
N ASN A 350 -8.35 16.87 -13.74
CA ASN A 350 -7.03 16.69 -13.12
C ASN A 350 -6.79 15.27 -12.54
N ASP A 351 -7.85 14.53 -12.23
CA ASP A 351 -7.73 13.12 -11.82
C ASP A 351 -7.53 12.19 -13.01
N GLU A 352 -7.90 12.61 -14.22
CA GLU A 352 -7.68 11.84 -15.44
C GLU A 352 -6.20 11.53 -15.70
N LYS A 353 -5.30 12.47 -15.36
CA LYS A 353 -3.85 12.27 -15.43
C LYS A 353 -3.33 11.35 -14.33
N LYS A 354 -3.97 11.33 -13.16
CA LYS A 354 -3.56 10.51 -11.99
C LYS A 354 -3.84 9.02 -12.20
N PHE A 355 -4.86 8.71 -12.97
CA PHE A 355 -5.23 7.35 -13.37
C PHE A 355 -4.77 6.99 -14.80
N ALA A 356 -3.95 7.84 -15.42
CA ALA A 356 -3.40 7.56 -16.74
C ALA A 356 -2.60 6.25 -16.75
N TRP A 357 -1.91 5.92 -15.65
CA TRP A 357 -1.17 4.65 -15.55
C TRP A 357 -2.11 3.43 -15.55
N LEU A 358 -3.28 3.50 -14.92
CA LEU A 358 -4.29 2.43 -14.96
C LEU A 358 -4.89 2.29 -16.36
N ARG A 359 -5.14 3.42 -17.05
CA ARG A 359 -5.60 3.38 -18.45
C ARG A 359 -4.53 2.86 -19.41
N GLN A 360 -3.27 3.24 -19.20
CA GLN A 360 -2.13 2.75 -19.99
C GLN A 360 -1.94 1.23 -19.81
N LEU A 361 -2.11 0.73 -18.57
CA LEU A 361 -2.17 -0.71 -18.28
C LEU A 361 -3.33 -1.45 -18.99
N MET A 362 -4.45 -0.76 -19.24
CA MET A 362 -5.54 -1.34 -20.02
C MET A 362 -5.31 -1.24 -21.53
N GLU A 363 -4.58 -0.23 -22.00
CA GLU A 363 -4.26 -0.11 -23.43
C GLU A 363 -3.27 -1.19 -23.86
N SER A 364 -2.25 -1.48 -23.03
CA SER A 364 -1.33 -2.61 -23.25
C SER A 364 -2.05 -3.97 -23.25
N GLN A 365 -3.19 -4.08 -22.56
CA GLN A 365 -4.03 -5.28 -22.58
C GLN A 365 -4.55 -5.62 -23.98
N LYS A 366 -4.81 -4.63 -24.84
CA LYS A 366 -5.34 -4.90 -26.19
C LYS A 366 -4.35 -5.66 -27.07
N GLU A 367 -3.09 -5.67 -26.69
CA GLU A 367 -1.99 -6.29 -27.45
C GLU A 367 -1.60 -7.68 -26.92
N LEU A 368 -2.01 -8.05 -25.70
CA LEU A 368 -1.66 -9.32 -25.06
C LEU A 368 -2.84 -10.30 -25.06
N HIS A 369 -2.63 -11.50 -25.62
CA HIS A 369 -3.64 -12.56 -25.70
C HIS A 369 -3.56 -13.57 -24.54
N ASP A 370 -2.42 -13.68 -23.84
CA ASP A 370 -2.23 -14.57 -22.69
C ASP A 370 -2.45 -13.83 -21.35
N PRO A 371 -3.40 -14.27 -20.50
CA PRO A 371 -3.58 -13.74 -19.15
C PRO A 371 -2.32 -13.79 -18.27
N THR A 372 -1.45 -14.80 -18.46
CA THR A 372 -0.24 -14.99 -17.65
C THR A 372 0.81 -13.93 -17.96
N GLU A 373 1.11 -13.72 -19.25
CA GLU A 373 1.96 -12.61 -19.72
C GLU A 373 1.44 -11.25 -19.28
N PHE A 374 0.11 -11.08 -19.30
CA PHE A 374 -0.53 -9.86 -18.79
C PHE A 374 -0.25 -9.65 -17.30
N LEU A 375 -0.36 -10.69 -16.46
CA LEU A 375 -0.09 -10.57 -15.03
C LEU A 375 1.38 -10.24 -14.75
N GLU A 376 2.31 -10.79 -15.52
CA GLU A 376 3.73 -10.43 -15.45
C GLU A 376 3.96 -8.97 -15.87
N SER A 377 3.38 -8.53 -16.99
CA SER A 377 3.43 -7.12 -17.42
C SER A 377 2.87 -6.16 -16.38
N VAL A 378 1.77 -6.52 -15.72
CA VAL A 378 1.21 -5.66 -14.66
C VAL A 378 2.13 -5.64 -13.44
N LYS A 379 2.71 -6.78 -13.04
CA LYS A 379 3.72 -6.80 -11.97
C LYS A 379 4.84 -5.81 -12.29
N ILE A 380 5.37 -5.86 -13.51
CA ILE A 380 6.41 -4.96 -14.01
C ILE A 380 6.01 -3.48 -13.83
N ASP A 381 4.84 -3.10 -14.30
CA ASP A 381 4.36 -1.71 -14.22
C ASP A 381 3.98 -1.26 -12.79
N LEU A 382 3.61 -2.20 -11.91
CA LEU A 382 3.40 -1.94 -10.48
C LEU A 382 4.73 -1.63 -9.77
N PHE A 383 5.83 -2.26 -10.19
CA PHE A 383 7.20 -1.94 -9.76
C PHE A 383 7.76 -0.77 -10.57
N GLY A 384 7.12 0.41 -10.50
CA GLY A 384 7.49 1.59 -11.30
C GLY A 384 8.90 2.19 -11.05
N ASP A 385 9.72 1.56 -10.21
CA ASP A 385 11.13 1.87 -9.97
C ASP A 385 12.08 0.90 -10.72
N GLU A 386 11.55 -0.12 -11.39
CA GLU A 386 12.28 -1.09 -12.20
C GLU A 386 11.74 -1.11 -13.64
N VAL A 387 12.62 -1.32 -14.60
CA VAL A 387 12.34 -1.57 -16.01
C VAL A 387 12.75 -3.01 -16.32
N TYR A 388 11.89 -3.73 -17.04
CA TYR A 388 12.14 -5.12 -17.37
C TYR A 388 12.48 -5.22 -18.85
N VAL A 389 13.57 -5.90 -19.14
CA VAL A 389 14.13 -6.00 -20.48
C VAL A 389 14.15 -7.45 -20.88
N PHE A 390 13.58 -7.75 -22.05
CA PHE A 390 13.61 -9.07 -22.66
C PHE A 390 14.97 -9.32 -23.30
N THR A 391 15.56 -10.46 -22.97
CA THR A 391 16.70 -10.99 -23.74
C THR A 391 16.20 -11.54 -25.09
N PRO A 392 17.07 -11.65 -26.11
CA PRO A 392 16.70 -12.31 -27.36
C PRO A 392 16.27 -13.77 -27.22
N GLY A 393 16.63 -14.43 -26.10
CA GLY A 393 16.24 -15.81 -25.80
C GLY A 393 14.89 -15.94 -25.08
N GLY A 394 14.20 -14.83 -24.78
CA GLY A 394 12.91 -14.82 -24.08
C GLY A 394 13.01 -14.61 -22.57
N ASP A 395 14.19 -14.68 -21.97
CA ASP A 395 14.37 -14.43 -20.53
C ASP A 395 14.13 -12.95 -20.19
N VAL A 396 13.50 -12.70 -19.05
CA VAL A 396 13.24 -11.34 -18.53
C VAL A 396 14.29 -10.95 -17.49
N LYS A 397 14.85 -9.74 -17.60
CA LYS A 397 15.76 -9.17 -16.60
C LYS A 397 15.17 -7.87 -16.03
N ALA A 398 15.11 -7.78 -14.70
CA ALA A 398 14.72 -6.57 -13.99
C ALA A 398 15.94 -5.65 -13.79
N LEU A 399 15.79 -4.37 -14.10
CA LEU A 399 16.80 -3.33 -13.92
C LEU A 399 16.19 -2.10 -13.27
N PRO A 400 16.93 -1.29 -12.51
CA PRO A 400 16.43 -0.01 -12.03
C PRO A 400 15.98 0.93 -13.17
N LYS A 401 14.93 1.73 -12.93
CA LYS A 401 14.50 2.75 -13.89
C LYS A 401 15.61 3.75 -14.17
N GLY A 402 15.91 3.95 -15.46
CA GLY A 402 17.04 4.77 -15.91
C GLY A 402 18.31 3.97 -16.18
N SER A 403 18.29 2.64 -16.00
CA SER A 403 19.38 1.76 -16.41
C SER A 403 19.64 1.84 -17.91
N CYS A 404 20.92 1.74 -18.25
CA CYS A 404 21.43 1.75 -19.61
C CYS A 404 21.75 0.31 -20.08
N PRO A 405 21.99 0.10 -21.39
CA PRO A 405 22.30 -1.24 -21.91
C PRO A 405 23.55 -1.89 -21.30
N ILE A 406 24.48 -1.12 -20.73
CA ILE A 406 25.63 -1.65 -20.00
C ILE A 406 25.17 -2.32 -18.69
N ASP A 407 24.23 -1.72 -17.97
CA ASP A 407 23.67 -2.31 -16.74
C ASP A 407 22.98 -3.64 -17.05
N PHE A 408 22.28 -3.72 -18.19
CA PHE A 408 21.71 -4.97 -18.70
C PHE A 408 22.78 -6.02 -18.99
N ALA A 409 23.87 -5.65 -19.67
CA ALA A 409 24.97 -6.56 -19.99
C ALA A 409 25.59 -7.17 -18.72
N TYR A 410 25.82 -6.37 -17.68
CA TYR A 410 26.29 -6.85 -16.38
C TYR A 410 25.26 -7.71 -15.63
N ALA A 411 23.96 -7.43 -15.80
CA ALA A 411 22.88 -8.26 -15.24
C ALA A 411 22.71 -9.61 -15.95
N VAL A 412 23.19 -9.75 -17.19
CA VAL A 412 23.25 -11.03 -17.90
C VAL A 412 24.48 -11.82 -17.44
N HIS A 413 25.68 -11.26 -17.54
CA HIS A 413 26.92 -11.88 -17.05
C HIS A 413 28.05 -10.84 -16.98
N SER A 414 28.92 -10.93 -15.98
CA SER A 414 30.04 -9.99 -15.81
C SER A 414 30.94 -9.92 -17.05
N SER A 415 31.29 -11.07 -17.65
CA SER A 415 32.13 -11.07 -18.85
C SER A 415 31.43 -10.48 -20.09
N ILE A 416 30.10 -10.45 -20.15
CA ILE A 416 29.35 -9.80 -21.24
C ILE A 416 29.36 -8.28 -21.03
N GLY A 417 29.19 -7.83 -19.79
CA GLY A 417 29.37 -6.44 -19.40
C GLY A 417 30.76 -5.91 -19.75
N ASP A 418 31.81 -6.63 -19.37
CA ASP A 418 33.21 -6.23 -19.59
C ASP A 418 33.60 -6.13 -21.09
N HIS A 419 32.91 -6.86 -21.97
CA HIS A 419 33.15 -6.87 -23.43
C HIS A 419 32.05 -6.17 -24.23
N CYS A 420 31.14 -5.44 -23.57
CA CYS A 420 30.04 -4.75 -24.22
C CYS A 420 30.57 -3.57 -25.08
N SER A 421 30.43 -3.67 -26.40
CA SER A 421 30.87 -2.64 -27.35
C SER A 421 29.72 -1.80 -27.92
N GLY A 422 28.49 -2.26 -27.74
CA GLY A 422 27.27 -1.61 -28.24
C GLY A 422 26.04 -2.42 -27.85
N ALA A 423 24.86 -1.83 -28.02
CA ALA A 423 23.60 -2.47 -27.73
C ALA A 423 22.64 -2.33 -28.90
N ARG A 424 21.67 -3.24 -28.97
CA ARG A 424 20.55 -3.15 -29.90
C ARG A 424 19.27 -3.34 -29.12
N VAL A 425 18.34 -2.39 -29.22
CA VAL A 425 17.06 -2.41 -28.53
C VAL A 425 15.95 -2.41 -29.58
N ASN A 426 15.09 -3.44 -29.57
CA ASN A 426 13.96 -3.60 -30.50
C ASN A 426 14.36 -3.43 -31.99
N GLY A 427 15.54 -3.95 -32.35
CA GLY A 427 16.05 -3.90 -33.73
C GLY A 427 16.83 -2.63 -34.09
N MET A 428 16.90 -1.62 -33.21
CA MET A 428 17.64 -0.37 -33.42
C MET A 428 18.94 -0.33 -32.63
N ILE A 429 20.01 0.18 -33.23
CA ILE A 429 21.35 0.34 -32.62
C ILE A 429 21.42 1.65 -31.85
#